data_AF-A0A1Q7RSP3-F1
#
_entry.id   AF-A0A1Q7RSP3-F1
#
_cell.length_a   1.000
_cell.length_b   1.000
_cell.length_c   1.000
_cell.angle_alpha   90.00
_cell.angle_beta   90.00
_cell.angle_gamma   90.00
#
_symmetry.space_group_name_H-M   'P 1'
#
loop_
_entity.id
_entity.type
_entity.pdbx_description
1 polymer ?
#
loop_
_entity_poly.entity_id
_entity_poly.type
_entity_poly.pdbx_seq_one_letter_code
_entity_poly.pdbx_strand_id
1 'polypeptide(L)'
;MEELRLRIDAIDRKMVRLLNGRAGCAIELGRVKKERGLPIYQPAREEEVLGNVQRSNGGPLEPDALRRLFERIIDESRRIERSATDRGDAVAGRGTPGRPGPGDSED
;
A
#
# COMPACT_ATOMS: atom_id res chain seq x y z
N MET A 1 14.78 25.49 -21.15
CA MET A 1 15.18 24.88 -19.85
C MET A 1 14.03 24.89 -18.86
N GLU A 2 13.47 26.06 -18.53
CA GLU A 2 12.40 26.18 -17.53
C GLU A 2 11.09 25.46 -17.93
N GLU A 3 10.66 25.58 -19.18
CA GLU A 3 9.47 24.89 -19.68
C GLU A 3 9.56 23.35 -19.56
N LEU A 4 10.75 22.78 -19.84
CA LEU A 4 10.99 21.35 -19.67
C LEU A 4 10.89 20.93 -18.20
N ARG A 5 11.39 21.75 -17.27
CA ARG A 5 11.27 21.49 -15.83
C ARG A 5 9.81 21.52 -15.38
N LEU A 6 9.04 22.52 -15.81
CA LEU A 6 7.61 22.60 -15.50
C LEU A 6 6.84 21.39 -16.04
N ARG A 7 7.22 20.89 -17.22
CA ARG A 7 6.66 19.65 -17.79
C ARG A 7 7.03 18.43 -16.95
N ILE A 8 8.27 18.33 -16.47
CA ILE A 8 8.70 17.26 -15.55
C ILE A 8 7.88 17.33 -14.26
N ASP A 9 7.77 18.50 -13.62
CA ASP A 9 6.98 18.65 -12.38
C ASP A 9 5.51 18.25 -12.57
N ALA A 10 4.93 18.55 -13.74
CA ALA A 10 3.57 18.14 -14.08
C ALA A 10 3.44 16.61 -14.22
N ILE A 11 4.46 15.95 -14.79
CA ILE A 11 4.53 14.49 -14.88
C ILE A 11 4.70 13.88 -13.48
N ASP A 12 5.58 14.44 -12.65
CA ASP A 12 5.83 13.97 -11.29
C ASP A 12 4.55 14.02 -10.45
N ARG A 13 3.79 15.11 -10.53
CA ARG A 13 2.47 15.22 -9.88
C ARG A 13 1.46 14.19 -10.37
N LYS A 14 1.57 13.70 -11.61
CA LYS A 14 0.73 12.60 -12.13
C LYS A 14 1.23 11.26 -11.60
N MET A 15 2.55 11.04 -11.57
CA MET A 15 3.14 9.83 -11.01
C MET A 15 2.76 9.65 -9.55
N VAL A 16 2.85 10.70 -8.73
CA VAL A 16 2.43 10.65 -7.31
C VAL A 16 0.95 10.24 -7.19
N ARG A 17 0.06 10.81 -8.00
CA ARG A 17 -1.37 10.44 -8.00
C ARG A 17 -1.59 8.97 -8.36
N LEU A 18 -0.91 8.47 -9.39
CA LEU A 18 -0.99 7.06 -9.82
C LEU A 18 -0.44 6.11 -8.76
N LEU A 19 0.70 6.45 -8.15
CA LEU A 19 1.32 5.66 -7.09
C LEU A 19 0.44 5.61 -5.84
N ASN A 20 -0.19 6.72 -5.45
CA ASN A 20 -1.16 6.74 -4.36
C ASN A 20 -2.39 5.88 -4.66
N GLY A 21 -2.91 5.92 -5.89
CA GLY A 21 -3.99 5.02 -6.31
C GLY A 21 -3.59 3.54 -6.19
N ARG A 22 -2.39 3.20 -6.66
CA ARG A 22 -1.83 1.84 -6.53
C ARG A 22 -1.66 1.41 -5.07
N ALA A 23 -1.20 2.32 -4.21
CA ALA A 23 -1.07 2.07 -2.77
C ALA A 23 -2.44 1.83 -2.12
N GLY A 24 -3.48 2.57 -2.50
CA GLY A 24 -4.86 2.33 -2.08
C GLY A 24 -5.33 0.90 -2.40
N CYS A 25 -5.10 0.44 -3.63
CA CYS A 25 -5.41 -0.94 -4.02
C CYS A 25 -4.62 -1.97 -3.17
N ALA A 26 -3.36 -1.69 -2.84
CA ALA A 26 -2.55 -2.57 -2.00
C ALA A 26 -3.09 -2.66 -0.56
N ILE A 27 -3.58 -1.55 0.01
CA ILE A 27 -4.23 -1.53 1.33
C ILE A 27 -5.47 -2.42 1.34
N GLU A 28 -6.35 -2.24 0.35
CA GLU A 28 -7.58 -3.04 0.22
C GLU A 28 -7.26 -4.52 0.05
N LEU A 29 -6.27 -4.84 -0.80
CA LEU A 29 -5.82 -6.21 -1.02
C LEU A 29 -5.25 -6.85 0.25
N GLY A 30 -4.49 -6.09 1.05
CA GLY A 30 -3.99 -6.53 2.35
C GLY A 30 -5.10 -6.91 3.32
N ARG A 31 -6.16 -6.10 3.38
CA ARG A 31 -7.35 -6.40 4.20
C ARG A 31 -8.01 -7.71 3.76
N VAL A 32 -8.24 -7.89 2.46
CA VAL A 32 -8.83 -9.10 1.90
C VAL A 32 -7.96 -10.34 2.17
N LYS A 33 -6.63 -10.22 2.02
CA LYS A 33 -5.71 -11.32 2.31
C LYS A 33 -5.69 -11.66 3.80
N LYS A 34 -5.72 -10.67 4.69
CA LYS A 34 -5.82 -10.90 6.15
C LYS A 34 -7.10 -11.65 6.49
N GLU A 35 -8.25 -11.22 5.99
CA GLU A 35 -9.55 -11.88 6.20
C GLU A 35 -9.55 -13.33 5.70
N ARG A 36 -8.77 -13.64 4.67
CA ARG A 36 -8.66 -14.98 4.06
C ARG A 36 -7.46 -15.80 4.55
N GLY A 37 -6.65 -15.28 5.47
CA GLY A 37 -5.42 -15.93 5.92
C GLY A 37 -4.38 -16.16 4.81
N LEU A 38 -4.38 -15.33 3.75
CA LEU A 38 -3.48 -15.45 2.62
C LEU A 38 -2.15 -14.71 2.86
N PRO A 39 -1.02 -15.21 2.34
CA PRO A 39 0.26 -14.54 2.47
C PRO A 39 0.30 -13.24 1.66
N ILE A 40 0.99 -12.24 2.22
CA ILE A 40 1.24 -10.95 1.55
C ILE A 40 2.23 -11.14 0.40
N TYR A 41 3.34 -11.84 0.67
CA TYR A 41 4.38 -12.12 -0.33
C TYR A 41 3.92 -13.22 -1.30
N GLN A 42 3.86 -12.88 -2.58
CA GLN A 42 3.41 -13.78 -3.65
C GLN A 42 4.31 -13.58 -4.89
N PRO A 43 5.45 -14.28 -4.99
CA PRO A 43 6.46 -14.02 -6.01
C PRO A 43 5.95 -14.19 -7.45
N ALA A 44 5.09 -15.19 -7.69
CA ALA A 44 4.47 -15.37 -9.00
C ALA A 44 3.67 -14.12 -9.43
N ARG A 45 2.93 -13.52 -8.50
CA ARG A 45 2.18 -12.30 -8.76
C ARG A 45 3.09 -11.09 -9.00
N GLU A 46 4.21 -11.00 -8.32
CA GLU A 46 5.20 -9.94 -8.55
C GLU A 46 5.80 -10.05 -9.95
N GLU A 47 6.15 -11.26 -10.39
CA GLU A 47 6.67 -11.50 -11.75
C GLU A 47 5.63 -11.17 -12.83
N GLU A 48 4.35 -11.48 -12.61
CA GLU A 48 3.27 -11.07 -13.50
C GLU A 48 3.18 -9.54 -13.64
N VAL A 49 3.33 -8.80 -12.53
CA VAL A 49 3.32 -7.33 -12.55
C VAL A 49 4.51 -6.81 -13.36
N LEU A 50 5.71 -7.34 -13.14
CA LEU A 50 6.90 -6.95 -13.89
C LEU A 50 6.76 -7.27 -15.38
N GLY A 51 6.27 -8.45 -15.73
CA GLY A 51 6.00 -8.82 -17.12
C GLY A 51 4.96 -7.94 -17.80
N ASN A 52 3.87 -7.57 -17.10
CA ASN A 52 2.86 -6.65 -17.63
C ASN A 52 3.44 -5.26 -17.93
N VAL A 53 4.27 -4.76 -17.03
CA VAL A 53 4.89 -3.44 -17.15
C VAL A 53 5.88 -3.42 -18.30
N GLN A 54 6.72 -4.45 -18.44
CA GLN A 54 7.65 -4.58 -19.55
C GLN A 54 6.92 -4.63 -20.90
N ARG A 55 5.84 -5.41 -21.01
CA ARG A 55 5.00 -5.46 -22.22
C ARG A 55 4.32 -4.13 -22.55
N SER A 56 4.06 -3.30 -21.55
CA SER A 56 3.40 -2.00 -21.72
C SER A 56 4.39 -0.86 -22.02
N ASN A 57 5.69 -1.15 -22.08
CA ASN A 57 6.70 -0.14 -22.33
C ASN A 57 6.78 0.23 -23.82
N GLY A 58 6.23 1.39 -24.18
CA GLY A 58 6.41 2.02 -25.50
C GLY A 58 7.32 3.25 -25.46
N GLY A 59 8.04 3.46 -24.35
CA GLY A 59 8.83 4.65 -24.10
C GLY A 59 10.33 4.43 -24.24
N PRO A 60 11.13 5.49 -24.02
CA PRO A 60 12.59 5.44 -24.17
C PRO A 60 13.32 4.77 -22.98
N LEU A 61 12.59 4.21 -22.01
CA LEU A 61 13.20 3.52 -20.87
C LEU A 61 13.59 2.11 -21.28
N GLU A 62 14.83 1.72 -20.98
CA GLU A 62 15.27 0.33 -21.15
C GLU A 62 14.44 -0.64 -20.28
N PRO A 63 14.14 -1.86 -20.75
CA PRO A 63 13.35 -2.85 -20.00
C PRO A 63 13.87 -3.10 -18.58
N ASP A 64 15.19 -3.13 -18.40
CA ASP A 64 15.82 -3.34 -17.09
C ASP A 64 15.67 -2.13 -16.16
N ALA A 65 15.68 -0.92 -16.71
CA ALA A 65 15.44 0.29 -15.92
C ALA A 65 14.01 0.29 -15.38
N LEU A 66 13.05 -0.08 -16.24
CA LEU A 66 11.66 -0.19 -15.85
C LEU A 66 11.43 -1.29 -14.81
N ARG A 67 12.09 -2.44 -14.95
CA ARG A 67 12.07 -3.52 -13.94
C ARG A 67 12.52 -3.01 -12.57
N ARG A 68 13.69 -2.38 -12.48
CA ARG A 68 14.24 -1.86 -11.20
C ARG A 68 13.31 -0.85 -10.53
N LEU A 69 12.68 0.02 -11.31
CA LEU A 69 11.71 0.99 -10.78
C LEU A 69 10.48 0.28 -10.20
N PHE A 70 9.94 -0.70 -10.90
CA PHE A 70 8.74 -1.41 -10.46
C PHE A 70 8.99 -2.37 -9.30
N GLU A 71 10.18 -2.94 -9.17
CA GLU A 71 10.59 -3.69 -7.97
C GLU A 71 10.46 -2.79 -6.72
N ARG A 72 10.91 -1.53 -6.78
CA ARG A 72 10.75 -0.59 -5.66
C ARG A 72 9.29 -0.23 -5.37
N ILE A 73 8.46 -0.10 -6.40
CA ILE A 73 7.02 0.16 -6.22
C ILE A 73 6.33 -1.05 -5.57
N ILE A 74 6.70 -2.27 -5.97
CA ILE A 74 6.22 -3.53 -5.38
C ILE A 74 6.65 -3.61 -3.91
N ASP A 75 7.93 -3.34 -3.61
CA ASP A 75 8.48 -3.31 -2.26
C ASP A 75 7.65 -2.42 -1.32
N GLU A 76 7.41 -1.18 -1.74
CA GLU A 76 6.65 -0.22 -0.91
C GLU A 76 5.19 -0.64 -0.75
N SER A 77 4.60 -1.24 -1.79
CA SER A 77 3.22 -1.71 -1.70
C SER A 77 3.06 -2.87 -0.74
N ARG A 78 4.03 -3.79 -0.69
CA ARG A 78 4.05 -4.86 0.33
C ARG A 78 4.22 -4.30 1.73
N ARG A 79 5.04 -3.26 1.89
CA ARG A 79 5.24 -2.57 3.19
C ARG A 79 3.94 -1.94 3.68
N ILE A 80 3.21 -1.26 2.79
CA ILE A 80 1.91 -0.66 3.09
C ILE A 80 0.87 -1.74 3.39
N GLU A 81 0.84 -2.81 2.60
CA GLU A 81 -0.06 -3.96 2.79
C GLU A 81 0.12 -4.58 4.19
N ARG A 82 1.36 -4.86 4.60
CA ARG A 82 1.69 -5.33 5.97
C ARG A 82 1.22 -4.34 7.04
N SER A 83 1.50 -3.06 6.86
CA SER A 83 1.12 -2.04 7.83
C SER A 83 -0.39 -1.88 7.97
N ALA A 84 -1.16 -2.24 6.94
CA ALA A 84 -2.62 -2.27 6.97
C ALA A 84 -3.15 -3.53 7.69
N THR A 85 -2.48 -4.68 7.52
CA THR A 85 -2.84 -5.89 8.24
C THR A 85 -2.54 -5.77 9.74
N ASP A 86 -1.43 -5.15 10.13
CA ASP A 86 -1.00 -5.05 11.54
C ASP A 86 -1.84 -4.03 12.33
N ARG A 87 -2.24 -2.91 11.70
CA ARG A 87 -3.04 -1.86 12.37
C ARG A 87 -4.47 -2.27 12.70
N GLY A 88 -5.00 -3.32 12.06
CA GLY A 88 -6.30 -3.89 12.41
C GLY A 88 -6.34 -4.48 13.83
N ASP A 89 -5.19 -4.82 14.42
CA ASP A 89 -5.11 -5.46 15.74
C ASP A 89 -5.05 -4.44 16.90
N ALA A 90 -4.64 -3.19 16.63
CA ALA A 90 -4.47 -2.15 17.65
C ALA A 90 -5.79 -1.50 18.13
N VAL A 91 -6.91 -1.71 17.44
CA VAL A 91 -8.23 -1.15 17.80
C VAL A 91 -9.07 -2.13 18.63
N ALA A 92 -8.80 -3.43 18.59
CA ALA A 92 -9.58 -4.44 19.33
C ALA A 92 -9.26 -4.55 20.84
N GLY A 93 -8.21 -3.86 21.33
CA GLY A 93 -7.71 -3.99 22.69
C GLY A 93 -8.17 -2.95 23.72
N ARG A 94 -8.99 -1.95 23.36
CA ARG A 94 -9.52 -0.97 24.33
C ARG A 94 -10.87 -1.41 24.88
N GLY A 95 -10.86 -2.46 25.71
CA GLY A 95 -11.92 -2.68 26.68
C GLY A 95 -11.91 -1.53 27.69
N THR A 96 -12.92 -0.69 27.66
CA THR A 96 -13.18 0.32 28.70
C THR A 96 -13.25 -0.37 30.07
N PRO A 97 -12.43 0.01 31.06
CA PRO A 97 -12.67 -0.45 32.42
C PRO A 97 -14.00 0.15 32.89
N GLY A 98 -14.94 -0.72 33.26
CA GLY A 98 -16.25 -0.32 33.78
C GLY A 98 -16.09 0.60 34.99
N ARG A 99 -16.81 1.73 34.97
CA ARG A 99 -16.97 2.59 36.14
C ARG A 99 -17.62 1.80 37.28
N PRO A 100 -17.13 1.86 38.53
CA PRO A 100 -17.95 1.47 39.66
C PRO A 100 -19.07 2.50 39.83
N GLY A 101 -20.32 2.03 39.89
CA GLY A 101 -21.48 2.86 40.22
C GLY A 101 -21.47 3.33 41.68
N PRO A 102 -22.20 4.40 42.03
CA PRO A 102 -22.28 4.89 43.39
C PRO A 102 -23.06 3.90 44.26
N GLY A 103 -22.64 3.77 45.51
CA GLY A 103 -23.09 2.73 46.43
C GLY A 103 -24.48 2.95 47.02
N ASP A 104 -24.91 1.93 47.76
CA ASP A 104 -26.00 2.00 48.74
C ASP A 104 -25.60 1.12 49.94
N SER A 105 -25.49 1.74 51.11
CA SER A 105 -25.67 1.08 52.41
C SER A 105 -26.05 2.16 53.40
N GLU A 106 -27.36 2.37 53.52
CA GLU A 106 -28.04 3.06 54.61
C GLU A 106 -27.90 2.26 55.92
N ASP A 107 -28.05 2.99 57.04
CA ASP A 107 -28.17 2.52 58.42
C ASP A 107 -29.20 1.39 58.63
#